data_AF-A0A369BCG8-F1
#
_entry.id   AF-A0A369BCG8-F1
#
_cell.length_a   1.000
_cell.length_b   1.000
_cell.length_c   1.000
_cell.angle_alpha   90.00
_cell.angle_beta   90.00
_cell.angle_gamma   90.00
#
_symmetry.space_group_name_H-M   'P 1'
#
loop_
_entity.id
_entity.type
_entity.pdbx_description
1 polymer ?
#
loop_
_entity_poly.entity_id
_entity_poly.type
_entity_poly.pdbx_seq_one_letter_code
_entity_poly.pdbx_strand_id
1 'polypeptide(L)'
;MDNQIERNKKEDLGYLFNVEILVRNETNAKALQSLLTLLNSGEHIIDYRINSGIELGEIIESLLTAKKQSIISKSYKRLTATEQTKKTPDAQPAKAKAPAQEPASKTQQGTFEEIAKSGEFEKWIKTYIAENRLVRLLVNHNGKRTSIPCRVLNFLPETYTLSVYHVDEKQVYTFNLSEIIDFIDKK
;
A
#
# COMPACT_ATOMS: atom_id res chain seq x y z
N MET A 1 63.44 -6.65 10.37
CA MET A 1 62.86 -5.31 10.17
C MET A 1 62.06 -5.34 8.87
N ASP A 2 61.07 -6.21 8.74
CA ASP A 2 59.73 -6.23 9.38
C ASP A 2 58.69 -5.44 8.58
N ASN A 3 57.72 -6.21 8.09
CA ASN A 3 56.33 -5.87 7.81
C ASN A 3 56.02 -4.76 6.80
N GLN A 4 55.79 -5.19 5.55
CA GLN A 4 54.73 -4.59 4.74
C GLN A 4 53.80 -5.70 4.25
N ILE A 5 52.99 -6.21 5.18
CA ILE A 5 51.80 -7.00 4.83
C ILE A 5 50.77 -5.99 4.31
N GLU A 6 50.77 -5.74 3.00
CA GLU A 6 49.61 -5.16 2.32
C GLU A 6 48.49 -6.19 2.37
N ARG A 7 47.78 -6.23 3.51
CA ARG A 7 46.49 -6.90 3.62
C ARG A 7 45.55 -6.14 2.69
N ASN A 8 45.40 -6.68 1.49
CA ASN A 8 44.36 -6.30 0.55
C ASN A 8 43.02 -6.58 1.23
N LYS A 9 42.56 -5.61 2.02
CA LYS A 9 41.35 -5.67 2.82
C LYS A 9 40.20 -5.49 1.84
N LYS A 10 39.82 -6.57 1.16
CA LYS A 10 38.55 -6.64 0.44
C LYS A 10 37.48 -6.30 1.46
N GLU A 11 36.91 -5.12 1.34
CA GLU A 11 35.78 -4.71 2.13
C GLU A 11 34.63 -5.65 1.76
N ASP A 12 34.12 -6.41 2.73
CA ASP A 12 32.91 -7.20 2.53
C ASP A 12 31.75 -6.23 2.38
N LEU A 13 31.38 -5.98 1.14
CA LEU A 13 30.25 -5.16 0.78
C LEU A 13 28.96 -5.95 1.05
N GLY A 14 28.06 -5.36 1.82
CA GLY A 14 26.71 -5.89 2.00
C GLY A 14 25.84 -5.58 0.79
N TYR A 15 25.11 -6.58 0.29
CA TYR A 15 24.15 -6.43 -0.80
C TYR A 15 22.76 -6.81 -0.31
N LEU A 16 21.76 -5.99 -0.63
CA LEU A 16 20.35 -6.26 -0.30
C LEU A 16 19.62 -6.77 -1.54
N PHE A 17 18.95 -7.90 -1.40
CA PHE A 17 18.12 -8.48 -2.45
C PHE A 17 16.67 -8.58 -1.97
N ASN A 18 15.72 -8.24 -2.85
CA ASN A 18 14.34 -8.64 -2.68
C ASN A 18 14.12 -9.92 -3.49
N VAL A 19 13.65 -10.99 -2.83
CA VAL A 19 13.52 -12.31 -3.43
C VAL A 19 12.16 -12.90 -3.10
N GLU A 20 11.53 -13.52 -4.09
CA GLU A 20 10.35 -14.35 -3.93
C GLU A 20 10.78 -15.82 -3.96
N ILE A 21 10.44 -16.58 -2.92
CA ILE A 21 10.86 -17.99 -2.77
C ILE A 21 9.65 -18.87 -2.55
N LEU A 22 9.43 -19.84 -3.45
CA LEU A 22 8.38 -20.84 -3.31
C LEU A 22 8.94 -22.15 -2.75
N VAL A 23 8.41 -22.60 -1.61
CA VAL A 23 8.84 -23.84 -0.94
C VAL A 23 7.71 -24.86 -0.92
N ARG A 24 7.98 -26.09 -1.38
CA ARG A 24 7.01 -27.19 -1.34
C ARG A 24 7.17 -28.01 -0.06
N ASN A 25 6.09 -28.20 0.67
CA ASN A 25 6.05 -29.06 1.86
C ASN A 25 4.61 -29.50 2.19
N GLU A 26 4.45 -30.37 3.17
CA GLU A 26 3.13 -30.89 3.58
C GLU A 26 2.22 -29.82 4.21
N THR A 27 2.81 -28.91 4.99
CA THR A 27 2.09 -27.81 5.64
C THR A 27 2.89 -26.52 5.51
N ASN A 28 2.21 -25.36 5.58
CA ASN A 28 2.86 -24.05 5.58
C ASN A 28 3.95 -23.96 6.67
N ALA A 29 3.66 -24.45 7.88
CA ALA A 29 4.62 -24.45 8.99
C ALA A 29 5.89 -25.25 8.69
N LYS A 30 5.76 -26.45 8.07
CA LYS A 30 6.92 -27.25 7.65
C LYS A 30 7.70 -26.58 6.50
N ALA A 31 7.00 -25.94 5.56
CA ALA A 31 7.64 -25.19 4.48
C ALA A 31 8.49 -24.04 5.03
N LEU A 32 7.93 -23.26 5.96
CA LEU A 32 8.62 -22.15 6.62
C LEU A 32 9.82 -22.63 7.43
N GLN A 33 9.67 -23.72 8.19
CA GLN A 33 10.79 -24.33 8.93
C GLN A 33 11.93 -24.74 8.00
N SER A 34 11.60 -25.38 6.87
CA SER A 34 12.59 -25.77 5.87
C SER A 34 13.32 -24.56 5.29
N LEU A 35 12.57 -23.48 4.97
CA LEU A 35 13.13 -22.22 4.49
C LEU A 35 14.07 -21.58 5.51
N LEU A 36 13.65 -21.46 6.77
CA LEU A 36 14.47 -20.93 7.86
C LEU A 36 15.76 -21.71 8.03
N THR A 37 15.68 -23.06 7.96
CA THR A 37 16.85 -23.92 8.05
C THR A 37 17.83 -23.68 6.89
N LEU A 38 17.31 -23.51 5.67
CA LEU A 38 18.09 -23.21 4.48
C LEU A 38 18.76 -21.83 4.53
N LEU A 39 18.06 -20.80 5.02
CA LEU A 39 18.62 -19.45 5.15
C LEU A 39 19.69 -19.39 6.24
N ASN A 40 19.48 -20.10 7.36
CA ASN A 40 20.44 -20.16 8.46
C ASN A 40 21.69 -20.99 8.13
N SER A 41 21.64 -21.89 7.14
CA SER A 41 22.81 -22.66 6.72
C SER A 41 23.71 -21.91 5.73
N GLY A 42 23.26 -20.77 5.21
CA GLY A 42 24.06 -19.93 4.31
C GLY A 42 25.09 -19.10 5.06
N GLU A 43 26.38 -19.37 4.84
CA GLU A 43 27.50 -18.65 5.49
C GLU A 43 27.53 -17.15 5.16
N HIS A 44 26.96 -16.75 4.02
CA HIS A 44 26.96 -15.36 3.55
C HIS A 44 25.64 -14.61 3.82
N ILE A 45 24.68 -15.25 4.49
CA ILE A 45 23.40 -14.63 4.84
C ILE A 45 23.54 -14.04 6.25
N ILE A 46 23.60 -12.71 6.32
CA ILE A 46 23.79 -11.98 7.59
C ILE A 46 22.46 -11.80 8.33
N ASP A 47 21.38 -11.51 7.59
CA ASP A 47 20.03 -11.31 8.13
C ASP A 47 18.98 -11.57 7.03
N TYR A 48 17.74 -11.84 7.43
CA TYR A 48 16.61 -11.97 6.52
C TYR A 48 15.30 -11.54 7.19
N ARG A 49 14.39 -11.00 6.38
CA ARG A 49 13.04 -10.63 6.79
C ARG A 49 12.02 -11.45 6.02
N ILE A 50 11.15 -12.15 6.74
CA ILE A 50 10.01 -12.87 6.16
C ILE A 50 8.83 -11.89 6.12
N ASN A 51 8.44 -11.47 4.93
CA ASN A 51 7.32 -10.54 4.72
C ASN A 51 5.96 -11.25 4.67
N SER A 52 5.94 -12.51 4.23
CA SER A 52 4.73 -13.30 4.00
C SER A 52 4.95 -14.78 4.34
N GLY A 53 3.87 -15.52 4.59
CA GLY A 53 3.90 -16.97 4.85
C GLY A 53 3.82 -17.40 6.32
N ILE A 54 3.68 -16.48 7.27
CA ILE A 54 3.29 -16.77 8.66
C ILE A 54 1.77 -16.73 8.83
N GLU A 55 1.06 -17.69 8.23
CA GLU A 55 -0.38 -17.77 8.42
C GLU A 55 -0.68 -18.31 9.83
N LEU A 56 -1.07 -17.41 10.74
CA LEU A 56 -1.66 -17.81 12.02
C LEU A 56 -2.96 -18.55 11.69
N GLY A 57 -3.10 -19.80 12.14
CA GLY A 57 -4.22 -20.66 11.75
C GLY A 57 -5.59 -19.96 11.82
N GLU A 58 -6.47 -20.27 10.87
CA GLU A 58 -7.78 -19.63 10.62
C GLU A 58 -8.62 -19.40 11.87
N ILE A 59 -8.50 -20.28 12.87
CA ILE A 59 -9.21 -20.20 14.15
C ILE A 59 -8.79 -18.95 14.95
N ILE A 60 -7.48 -18.66 15.03
CA ILE A 60 -6.99 -17.50 15.79
C ILE A 60 -7.36 -16.21 15.08
N GLU A 61 -7.26 -16.20 13.75
CA GLU A 61 -7.66 -15.05 12.93
C GLU A 61 -9.17 -14.76 13.03
N SER A 62 -10.00 -15.81 13.00
CA SER A 62 -11.45 -15.71 13.20
C SER A 62 -11.78 -15.19 14.60
N LEU A 63 -11.12 -15.70 15.65
CA LEU A 63 -11.30 -15.22 17.03
C LEU A 63 -10.88 -13.75 17.20
N LEU A 64 -9.75 -13.35 16.60
CA LEU A 64 -9.27 -11.96 16.66
C LEU A 64 -10.23 -11.02 15.93
N THR A 65 -10.76 -11.44 14.77
CA THR A 65 -11.70 -10.69 13.95
C THR A 65 -13.06 -10.56 14.64
N ALA A 66 -13.59 -11.65 15.19
CA ALA A 66 -14.82 -11.63 15.97
C ALA A 66 -14.71 -10.71 17.19
N LYS A 67 -13.56 -10.71 17.87
CA LYS A 67 -13.28 -9.78 18.98
C LYS A 67 -13.28 -8.32 18.52
N LYS A 68 -12.61 -7.99 17.40
CA LYS A 68 -12.61 -6.63 16.83
C LYS A 68 -14.03 -6.16 16.45
N GLN A 69 -14.83 -7.01 15.81
CA GLN A 69 -16.22 -6.69 15.46
C GLN A 69 -17.11 -6.50 16.69
N SER A 70 -16.89 -7.26 17.76
CA SER A 70 -17.65 -7.13 19.02
C SER A 70 -17.37 -5.81 19.76
N ILE A 71 -16.19 -5.23 19.56
CA ILE A 71 -15.81 -3.94 20.16
C ILE A 71 -16.44 -2.81 19.37
N ILE A 72 -16.34 -2.86 18.03
CA ILE A 72 -16.88 -1.86 17.12
C ILE A 72 -18.41 -1.75 17.25
N SER A 73 -19.12 -2.88 17.27
CA SER A 73 -20.59 -2.92 17.41
C SER A 73 -21.11 -2.35 18.74
N LYS A 74 -20.37 -2.51 19.85
CA LYS A 74 -20.75 -1.92 21.15
C LYS A 74 -20.65 -0.39 21.16
N SER A 75 -19.68 0.19 20.44
CA SER A 75 -19.54 1.63 20.29
C SER A 75 -20.66 2.27 19.45
N TYR A 76 -21.10 1.63 18.35
CA TYR A 76 -22.16 2.17 17.49
C TYR A 76 -23.56 2.13 18.13
N LYS A 77 -23.84 1.18 19.02
CA LYS A 77 -25.14 1.10 19.71
C LYS A 77 -25.37 2.21 20.74
N ARG A 78 -24.31 2.91 21.17
CA ARG A 78 -24.42 4.04 22.11
C ARG A 78 -24.75 5.36 21.41
N LEU A 79 -24.56 5.46 20.09
CA LEU A 79 -24.78 6.71 19.33
C LEU A 79 -26.17 6.82 18.68
N THR A 80 -26.96 5.74 18.62
CA THR A 80 -28.25 5.72 17.88
C THR A 80 -29.50 5.68 18.78
N ALA A 81 -29.36 5.88 20.09
CA ALA A 81 -30.47 5.78 21.05
C ALA A 81 -31.12 7.12 21.45
N THR A 82 -30.88 8.20 20.71
CA THR A 82 -31.56 9.49 20.90
C THR A 82 -31.79 10.13 19.55
N GLU A 83 -32.95 9.86 18.94
CA GLU A 83 -33.69 10.79 18.06
C GLU A 83 -34.93 10.09 17.46
N GLN A 84 -36.03 10.15 18.21
CA GLN A 84 -37.38 10.07 17.65
C GLN A 84 -38.19 11.23 18.21
N THR A 85 -38.46 12.25 17.39
CA THR A 85 -39.82 12.81 17.29
C THR A 85 -39.97 13.82 16.13
N LYS A 86 -41.02 13.56 15.33
CA LYS A 86 -41.96 14.48 14.66
C LYS A 86 -41.69 15.00 13.23
N LYS A 87 -42.55 14.47 12.34
CA LYS A 87 -43.49 15.14 11.41
C LYS A 87 -42.99 15.62 10.02
N THR A 88 -43.47 14.94 8.98
CA THR A 88 -43.88 15.43 7.64
C THR A 88 -45.14 16.34 7.74
N PRO A 89 -45.60 17.10 6.70
CA PRO A 89 -45.44 16.90 5.24
C PRO A 89 -45.21 18.17 4.36
N ASP A 90 -44.84 17.99 3.08
CA ASP A 90 -45.56 18.41 1.85
C ASP A 90 -44.63 18.71 0.62
N ALA A 91 -45.17 18.42 -0.57
CA ALA A 91 -44.88 18.91 -1.93
C ALA A 91 -43.56 18.58 -2.69
N GLN A 92 -43.75 17.69 -3.68
CA GLN A 92 -43.03 17.45 -4.97
C GLN A 92 -42.83 18.74 -5.83
N PRO A 93 -42.07 18.77 -6.97
CA PRO A 93 -41.59 17.63 -7.76
C PRO A 93 -40.21 17.71 -8.46
N ALA A 94 -39.77 16.52 -8.90
CA ALA A 94 -38.71 16.30 -9.89
C ALA A 94 -39.27 16.27 -11.32
N LYS A 95 -38.53 16.79 -12.32
CA LYS A 95 -37.99 16.02 -13.48
C LYS A 95 -37.33 16.90 -14.57
N ALA A 96 -36.10 16.50 -14.90
CA ALA A 96 -35.49 16.30 -16.22
C ALA A 96 -35.34 17.46 -17.24
N LYS A 97 -34.08 17.75 -17.59
CA LYS A 97 -33.61 18.07 -18.96
C LYS A 97 -32.13 17.69 -19.12
N ALA A 98 -31.85 16.70 -19.96
CA ALA A 98 -30.65 16.65 -20.82
C ALA A 98 -31.02 17.32 -22.18
N PRO A 99 -30.16 17.48 -23.22
CA PRO A 99 -28.77 17.02 -23.46
C PRO A 99 -27.82 18.08 -24.10
N ALA A 100 -26.51 17.81 -24.24
CA ALA A 100 -25.71 17.98 -25.48
C ALA A 100 -24.19 17.81 -25.28
N GLN A 101 -23.62 16.97 -26.16
CA GLN A 101 -22.22 16.63 -26.49
C GLN A 101 -21.29 17.82 -26.82
N GLU A 102 -20.05 17.85 -26.27
CA GLU A 102 -18.72 17.60 -26.92
C GLU A 102 -18.04 18.88 -27.46
N PRO A 103 -16.67 18.99 -27.58
CA PRO A 103 -15.71 17.90 -27.86
C PRO A 103 -14.35 17.90 -27.12
N ALA A 104 -13.79 16.69 -27.06
CA ALA A 104 -12.39 16.28 -27.17
C ALA A 104 -11.25 17.16 -26.60
N SER A 105 -10.51 16.57 -25.65
CA SER A 105 -9.04 16.56 -25.72
C SER A 105 -8.53 15.19 -25.29
N LYS A 106 -8.03 14.45 -26.29
CA LYS A 106 -7.39 13.15 -26.16
C LYS A 106 -6.07 13.31 -25.41
N THR A 107 -5.91 12.64 -24.28
CA THR A 107 -4.59 12.15 -23.86
C THR A 107 -4.75 10.80 -23.15
N GLN A 108 -4.45 9.75 -23.92
CA GLN A 108 -3.89 8.47 -23.48
C GLN A 108 -4.49 7.82 -22.23
N GLN A 109 -5.64 7.18 -22.42
CA GLN A 109 -6.04 6.04 -21.59
C GLN A 109 -5.19 4.83 -22.00
N GLY A 110 -3.94 4.79 -21.54
CA GLY A 110 -3.25 3.54 -21.25
C GLY A 110 -3.60 3.20 -19.81
N THR A 111 -4.13 2.01 -19.58
CA THR A 111 -4.58 1.53 -18.27
C THR A 111 -3.47 1.77 -17.24
N PHE A 112 -3.71 2.57 -16.20
CA PHE A 112 -2.70 2.89 -15.17
C PHE A 112 -2.13 1.62 -14.52
N GLU A 113 -2.92 0.54 -14.54
CA GLU A 113 -2.53 -0.82 -14.15
C GLU A 113 -1.51 -1.48 -15.09
N GLU A 114 -1.51 -1.19 -16.40
CA GLU A 114 -0.48 -1.67 -17.34
C GLU A 114 0.85 -0.93 -17.15
N ILE A 115 0.78 0.38 -16.86
CA ILE A 115 1.95 1.20 -16.55
C ILE A 115 2.55 0.76 -15.20
N ALA A 116 1.72 0.47 -14.20
CA ALA A 116 2.22 0.00 -12.92
C ALA A 116 2.81 -1.42 -12.95
N LYS A 117 2.38 -2.26 -13.90
CA LYS A 117 3.00 -3.56 -14.19
C LYS A 117 4.31 -3.43 -14.97
N SER A 118 4.56 -2.30 -15.63
CA SER A 118 5.86 -2.05 -16.24
C SER A 118 6.82 -1.58 -15.14
N GLY A 119 8.00 -2.19 -15.04
CA GLY A 119 9.04 -1.78 -14.08
C GLY A 119 9.51 -0.32 -14.25
N GLU A 120 9.00 0.39 -15.25
CA GLU A 120 9.19 1.82 -15.47
C GLU A 120 8.45 2.67 -14.44
N PHE A 121 7.24 2.27 -14.02
CA PHE A 121 6.48 2.98 -12.99
C PHE A 121 7.17 2.89 -11.63
N GLU A 122 7.70 1.71 -11.27
CA GLU A 122 8.46 1.53 -10.04
C GLU A 122 9.71 2.42 -10.03
N LYS A 123 10.45 2.48 -11.14
CA LYS A 123 11.61 3.38 -11.29
C LYS A 123 11.20 4.85 -11.18
N TRP A 124 10.09 5.23 -11.81
CA TRP A 124 9.55 6.59 -11.75
C TRP A 124 9.19 6.98 -10.31
N ILE A 125 8.44 6.14 -9.60
CA ILE A 125 8.05 6.41 -8.21
C ILE A 125 9.24 6.39 -7.25
N LYS A 126 10.22 5.49 -7.44
CA LYS A 126 11.47 5.51 -6.68
C LYS A 126 12.23 6.83 -6.87
N THR A 127 12.20 7.39 -8.08
CA THR A 127 12.80 8.70 -8.36
C THR A 127 12.06 9.80 -7.60
N TYR A 128 10.72 9.80 -7.59
CA TYR A 128 9.92 10.75 -6.83
C TYR A 128 10.16 10.67 -5.31
N ILE A 129 10.34 9.46 -4.77
CA ILE A 129 10.71 9.23 -3.38
C ILE A 129 12.11 9.80 -3.10
N ALA A 130 13.10 9.48 -3.93
CA ALA A 130 14.49 9.94 -3.77
C ALA A 130 14.63 11.46 -3.84
N GLU A 131 13.88 12.11 -4.73
CA GLU A 131 13.88 13.56 -4.90
C GLU A 131 12.96 14.28 -3.88
N ASN A 132 12.24 13.53 -3.03
CA ASN A 132 11.34 14.03 -2.01
C ASN A 132 10.34 15.08 -2.55
N ARG A 133 9.88 14.89 -3.80
CA ARG A 133 9.03 15.84 -4.51
C ARG A 133 7.64 15.94 -3.87
N LEU A 134 7.12 17.15 -3.82
CA LEU A 134 5.76 17.41 -3.36
C LEU A 134 4.80 17.21 -4.52
N VAL A 135 3.96 16.18 -4.43
CA VAL A 135 2.96 15.85 -5.44
C VAL A 135 1.56 15.99 -4.86
N ARG A 136 0.61 16.39 -5.69
CA ARG A 136 -0.80 16.43 -5.33
C ARG A 136 -1.48 15.18 -5.86
N LEU A 137 -1.78 14.27 -4.94
CA LEU A 137 -2.41 12.99 -5.23
C LEU A 137 -3.92 13.16 -5.34
N LEU A 138 -4.49 12.72 -6.46
CA LEU A 138 -5.94 12.61 -6.64
C LEU A 138 -6.36 11.18 -6.31
N VAL A 139 -7.06 10.99 -5.20
CA VAL A 139 -7.57 9.68 -4.78
C VAL A 139 -9.10 9.64 -4.83
N ASN A 140 -9.65 8.49 -5.18
CA ASN A 140 -11.07 8.18 -5.07
C ASN A 140 -11.33 7.43 -3.77
N HIS A 141 -11.73 8.14 -2.72
CA HIS A 141 -12.08 7.52 -1.45
C HIS A 141 -13.60 7.53 -1.27
N ASN A 142 -14.22 6.35 -1.23
CA ASN A 142 -15.67 6.17 -1.08
C ASN A 142 -16.52 6.97 -2.09
N GLY A 143 -16.06 7.04 -3.35
CA GLY A 143 -16.77 7.74 -4.44
C GLY A 143 -16.58 9.26 -4.45
N LYS A 144 -15.77 9.82 -3.54
CA LYS A 144 -15.40 11.24 -3.54
C LYS A 144 -13.95 11.39 -3.98
N ARG A 145 -13.74 12.18 -5.02
CA ARG A 145 -12.41 12.57 -5.51
C ARG A 145 -11.81 13.58 -4.53
N THR A 146 -10.77 13.16 -3.82
CA THR A 146 -10.07 13.99 -2.84
C THR A 146 -8.68 14.29 -3.37
N SER A 147 -8.28 15.56 -3.30
CA SER A 147 -6.97 16.01 -3.75
C SER A 147 -6.12 16.34 -2.54
N ILE A 148 -5.02 15.63 -2.36
CA ILE A 148 -4.20 15.68 -1.16
C ILE A 148 -2.76 16.07 -1.54
N PRO A 149 -2.20 17.15 -0.98
CA PRO A 149 -0.77 17.43 -1.11
C PRO A 149 0.03 16.46 -0.24
N CYS A 150 0.80 15.60 -0.87
CA CYS A 150 1.56 14.57 -0.18
C CYS A 150 2.97 14.39 -0.75
N ARG A 151 3.81 13.72 0.05
CA ARG A 151 5.10 13.18 -0.40
C ARG A 151 5.01 11.68 -0.42
N VAL A 152 5.52 11.07 -1.49
CA VAL A 152 5.59 9.61 -1.56
C VAL A 152 6.70 9.12 -0.63
N LEU A 153 6.36 8.22 0.29
CA LEU A 153 7.31 7.61 1.23
C LEU A 153 7.80 6.26 0.69
N ASN A 154 6.87 5.42 0.25
CA ASN A 154 7.18 4.06 -0.15
C ASN A 154 6.16 3.53 -1.16
N PHE A 155 6.58 2.59 -1.99
CA PHE A 155 5.73 1.85 -2.91
C PHE A 155 6.03 0.36 -2.78
N LEU A 156 4.99 -0.43 -2.53
CA LEU A 156 5.05 -1.88 -2.46
C LEU A 156 4.49 -2.45 -3.77
N PRO A 157 5.34 -2.98 -4.67
CA PRO A 157 4.90 -3.49 -5.97
C PRO A 157 4.05 -4.76 -5.86
N GLU A 158 4.22 -5.58 -4.82
CA GLU A 158 3.46 -6.83 -4.66
C GLU A 158 1.97 -6.58 -4.38
N THR A 159 1.68 -5.59 -3.56
CA THR A 159 0.31 -5.23 -3.17
C THR A 159 -0.18 -3.97 -3.88
N TYR A 160 0.62 -3.41 -4.79
CA TYR A 160 0.39 -2.13 -5.47
C TYR A 160 -0.04 -1.03 -4.50
N THR A 161 0.62 -0.96 -3.34
CA THR A 161 0.23 -0.05 -2.26
C THR A 161 1.25 1.07 -2.12
N LEU A 162 0.77 2.31 -2.10
CA LEU A 162 1.55 3.52 -1.98
C LEU A 162 1.40 4.09 -0.57
N SER A 163 2.52 4.22 0.14
CA SER A 163 2.58 4.97 1.40
C SER A 163 2.94 6.42 1.10
N VAL A 164 2.10 7.35 1.54
CA VAL A 164 2.25 8.79 1.31
C VAL A 164 2.12 9.56 2.61
N TYR A 165 2.99 10.55 2.78
CA TYR A 165 2.91 11.50 3.88
C TYR A 165 2.04 12.69 3.49
N HIS A 166 0.92 12.89 4.19
CA HIS A 166 0.10 14.08 4.03
C HIS A 166 0.77 15.27 4.72
N VAL A 167 1.00 16.36 3.99
CA VAL A 167 1.73 17.53 4.53
C VAL A 167 0.89 18.30 5.55
N ASP A 168 -0.38 18.56 5.24
CA ASP A 168 -1.26 19.34 6.12
C ASP A 168 -1.63 18.59 7.40
N GLU A 169 -2.06 17.33 7.27
CA GLU A 169 -2.48 16.51 8.41
C GLU A 169 -1.32 15.89 9.18
N LYS A 170 -0.11 15.92 8.62
CA LYS A 170 1.11 15.30 9.17
C LYS A 170 0.97 13.80 9.47
N GLN A 171 0.09 13.13 8.75
CA GLN A 171 -0.19 11.70 8.89
C GLN A 171 0.36 10.92 7.70
N VAL A 172 0.67 9.65 7.93
CA VAL A 172 1.02 8.71 6.86
C VAL A 172 -0.25 7.96 6.46
N TYR A 173 -0.59 8.04 5.18
CA TYR A 173 -1.66 7.26 4.57
C TYR A 173 -1.11 6.19 3.66
N THR A 174 -1.86 5.11 3.57
CA THR A 174 -1.56 3.98 2.70
C THR A 174 -2.74 3.84 1.75
N PHE A 175 -2.51 4.05 0.46
CA PHE A 175 -3.51 3.92 -0.60
C PHE A 175 -3.15 2.78 -1.52
N ASN A 176 -4.16 2.07 -2.03
CA ASN A 176 -3.95 1.17 -3.15
C ASN A 176 -3.88 1.95 -4.45
N LEU A 177 -3.11 1.44 -5.41
CA LEU A 177 -2.96 2.06 -6.71
C LEU A 177 -4.31 2.22 -7.43
N SER A 178 -5.25 1.29 -7.26
CA SER A 178 -6.61 1.37 -7.80
C SER A 178 -7.43 2.55 -7.25
N GLU A 179 -7.04 3.10 -6.11
CA GLU A 179 -7.68 4.27 -5.50
C GLU A 179 -7.08 5.58 -6.03
N ILE A 180 -5.93 5.52 -6.69
CA ILE A 180 -5.22 6.67 -7.22
C ILE A 180 -5.70 6.93 -8.65
N ILE A 181 -6.26 8.11 -8.88
CA ILE A 181 -6.71 8.54 -10.21
C ILE A 181 -5.54 9.20 -10.97
N ASP A 182 -4.80 10.10 -10.30
CA ASP A 182 -3.78 10.90 -10.97
C ASP A 182 -2.75 11.49 -9.97
N PHE A 183 -1.56 11.81 -10.48
CA PHE A 183 -0.47 12.51 -9.80
C PHE A 183 -0.23 13.87 -10.46
N ILE A 184 -0.68 14.94 -9.81
CA ILE A 184 -0.45 16.30 -10.31
C ILE A 184 0.85 16.81 -9.69
N ASP A 185 1.90 16.93 -10.51
CA ASP A 185 3.17 17.54 -10.11
C ASP A 185 3.01 19.06 -9.99
N LYS A 186 3.49 19.62 -8.87
CA LYS A 186 3.49 21.07 -8.67
C LYS A 186 4.86 21.59 -9.10
N LYS A 187 4.96 21.88 -10.40
CA LYS A 187 6.13 22.50 -11.01
C LYS A 187 6.44 23.87 -10.42
#